data_AF-A0A7S1AWY1-F1
#
_entry.id   AF-A0A7S1AWY1-F1
#
_cell.length_a   1.000
_cell.length_b   1.000
_cell.length_c   1.000
_cell.angle_alpha   90.00
_cell.angle_beta   90.00
_cell.angle_gamma   90.00
#
_symmetry.space_group_name_H-M   'P 1'
#
loop_
_entity.id
_entity.type
_entity.pdbx_description
1 polymer ?
#
loop_
_entity_poly.entity_id
_entity_poly.type
_entity_poly.pdbx_seq_one_letter_code
_entity_poly.pdbx_strand_id
1 'polypeptide(L)'
;YESLTLAIQPYLHEAEVGEKFKTTQEMMDVLYKCEDVRDHVNELCELATRASGFMGTGWQAMEKVENVDEVSKHCMEAYDSLLTTHPAFKPKIEQTVGHGLAILRSKHKFRWSTMHRFFY
;
A
#
# COMPACT_ATOMS: atom_id res chain seq x y z
N TYR A 1 3.86 -0.03 28.20
CA TYR A 1 3.33 1.03 27.33
C TYR A 1 1.82 1.00 27.47
N GLU A 2 1.22 2.03 28.07
CA GLU A 2 -0.25 2.18 28.07
C GLU A 2 -0.74 2.42 26.64
N SER A 3 -1.89 1.84 26.28
CA SER A 3 -2.49 2.12 24.99
C SER A 3 -2.89 3.59 24.92
N LEU A 4 -2.77 4.22 23.74
CA LEU A 4 -3.17 5.61 23.55
C LEU A 4 -4.60 5.86 24.03
N THR A 5 -5.48 4.87 23.84
CA THR A 5 -6.87 4.83 24.35
C THR A 5 -6.95 5.01 25.87
N LEU A 6 -6.09 4.37 26.65
CA LEU A 6 -6.07 4.52 28.11
C LEU A 6 -5.56 5.91 28.52
N ALA A 7 -4.55 6.42 27.84
CA ALA A 7 -3.98 7.74 28.12
C ALA A 7 -4.96 8.89 27.85
N ILE A 8 -5.81 8.74 26.83
CA ILE A 8 -6.78 9.77 26.42
C ILE A 8 -8.14 9.67 27.12
N GLN A 9 -8.47 8.51 27.72
CA GLN A 9 -9.75 8.27 28.39
C GLN A 9 -10.21 9.41 29.32
N PRO A 10 -9.33 10.03 30.16
CA PRO A 10 -9.74 11.11 31.06
C PRO A 10 -10.19 12.38 30.32
N TYR A 11 -9.69 12.61 29.11
CA TYR A 11 -9.86 13.84 28.33
C TYR A 11 -10.94 13.73 27.25
N LEU A 12 -11.57 12.56 27.05
CA LEU A 12 -12.60 12.36 26.03
C LEU A 12 -13.87 13.21 26.24
N HIS A 13 -14.06 13.76 27.44
CA HIS A 13 -15.14 14.71 27.72
C HIS A 13 -14.92 16.07 27.03
N GLU A 14 -13.67 16.39 26.66
CA GLU A 14 -13.33 17.56 25.87
C GLU A 14 -13.55 17.26 24.38
N ALA A 15 -14.50 17.93 23.75
CA ALA A 15 -14.92 17.65 22.37
C ALA A 15 -13.75 17.68 21.37
N GLU A 16 -12.86 18.67 21.49
CA GLU A 16 -11.68 18.81 20.62
C GLU A 16 -10.72 17.62 20.72
N VAL A 17 -10.56 17.06 21.92
CA VAL A 17 -9.69 15.90 22.17
C VAL A 17 -10.28 14.65 21.55
N GLY A 18 -11.59 14.44 21.70
CA GLY A 18 -12.31 13.33 21.07
C GLY A 18 -12.22 13.35 19.53
N GLU A 19 -12.37 14.52 18.91
CA GLU A 19 -12.26 14.67 17.45
C GLU A 19 -10.83 14.37 16.93
N LYS A 20 -9.81 14.88 17.62
CA LYS A 20 -8.40 14.59 17.28
C LYS A 20 -8.07 13.12 17.45
N PHE A 21 -8.61 12.47 18.48
CA PHE A 21 -8.40 11.04 18.70
C PHE A 21 -8.99 10.20 17.58
N LYS A 22 -10.24 10.46 17.19
CA LYS A 22 -10.90 9.78 16.07
C LYS A 22 -10.09 9.92 14.77
N THR A 23 -9.62 11.14 14.48
CA THR A 23 -8.78 11.41 13.31
C THR A 23 -7.46 10.65 13.36
N THR A 24 -6.84 10.56 14.54
CA THR A 24 -5.58 9.83 14.74
C THR A 24 -5.78 8.33 14.55
N GLN A 25 -6.86 7.76 15.08
CA GLN A 25 -7.19 6.35 14.88
C GLN A 25 -7.39 6.03 13.40
N GLU A 26 -8.17 6.84 12.69
CA GLU A 26 -8.37 6.65 11.26
C GLU A 26 -7.05 6.77 10.47
N MET A 27 -6.21 7.76 10.80
CA MET A 27 -4.90 7.92 10.17
C MET A 27 -4.01 6.69 10.38
N MET A 28 -3.99 6.11 11.59
CA MET A 28 -3.23 4.89 11.88
C MET A 28 -3.79 3.69 11.11
N ASP A 29 -5.12 3.54 11.06
CA ASP A 29 -5.77 2.46 10.30
C ASP A 29 -5.43 2.55 8.80
N VAL A 30 -5.45 3.76 8.22
CA VAL A 30 -5.05 3.96 6.82
C VAL A 30 -3.56 3.68 6.62
N LEU A 31 -2.70 4.09 7.55
CA LEU A 31 -1.27 3.85 7.49
C LEU A 31 -0.97 2.36 7.42
N TYR A 32 -1.52 1.56 8.33
CA TYR A 32 -1.30 0.11 8.37
C TYR A 32 -1.76 -0.57 7.09
N LYS A 33 -2.98 -0.25 6.61
CA LYS A 33 -3.46 -0.83 5.35
C LYS A 33 -2.61 -0.42 4.14
N CYS A 34 -2.07 0.80 4.13
CA CYS A 34 -1.18 1.24 3.06
C CYS A 34 0.17 0.51 3.11
N GLU A 35 0.69 0.28 4.31
CA GLU A 35 1.94 -0.44 4.53
C GLU A 35 1.82 -1.91 4.12
N ASP A 36 0.78 -2.61 4.55
CA ASP A 36 0.49 -4.00 4.13
C ASP A 36 0.55 -4.16 2.60
N VAL A 37 -0.18 -3.30 1.86
CA VAL A 37 -0.19 -3.37 0.40
C VAL A 37 1.16 -3.00 -0.19
N ARG A 38 1.87 -2.02 0.40
CA ARG A 38 3.16 -1.58 -0.10
C ARG A 38 4.24 -2.64 0.09
N ASP A 39 4.25 -3.31 1.24
CA ASP A 39 5.19 -4.38 1.53
C ASP A 39 4.96 -5.57 0.63
N HIS A 40 3.70 -5.95 0.41
CA HIS A 40 3.39 -7.01 -0.55
C HIS A 40 3.86 -6.68 -1.97
N VAL A 41 3.68 -5.42 -2.42
CA VAL A 41 4.23 -4.96 -3.69
C VAL A 41 5.76 -5.04 -3.74
N ASN A 42 6.44 -4.70 -2.64
CA ASN A 42 7.91 -4.78 -2.56
C ASN A 42 8.37 -6.24 -2.66
N GLU A 43 7.72 -7.16 -1.95
CA GLU A 43 8.00 -8.61 -2.02
C GLU A 43 7.87 -9.14 -3.45
N LEU A 44 6.81 -8.75 -4.17
CA LEU A 44 6.63 -9.12 -5.57
C LEU A 44 7.75 -8.57 -6.46
N CYS A 45 8.18 -7.33 -6.22
CA CYS A 45 9.28 -6.72 -6.97
C CYS A 45 10.61 -7.45 -6.72
N GLU A 46 10.86 -7.88 -5.49
CA GLU A 46 12.05 -8.68 -5.15
C GLU A 46 12.02 -10.04 -5.84
N LEU A 47 10.89 -10.75 -5.77
CA LEU A 47 10.72 -12.05 -6.41
C LEU A 47 10.87 -11.94 -7.93
N ALA A 48 10.28 -10.91 -8.54
CA ALA A 48 10.44 -10.64 -9.98
C ALA A 48 11.91 -10.36 -10.34
N THR A 49 12.64 -9.65 -9.49
CA THR A 49 14.07 -9.39 -9.69
C THR A 49 14.88 -10.68 -9.61
N ARG A 50 14.64 -11.50 -8.60
CA ARG A 50 15.29 -12.81 -8.42
C ARG A 50 14.99 -13.78 -9.57
N ALA A 51 13.77 -13.78 -10.08
CA ALA A 51 13.36 -14.58 -11.23
C ALA A 51 13.99 -14.12 -12.56
N SER A 52 14.46 -12.87 -12.64
CA SER A 52 15.12 -12.36 -13.85
C SER A 52 16.61 -12.75 -13.98
N GLY A 53 17.22 -13.25 -12.91
CA GLY A 53 18.65 -13.55 -12.85
C GLY A 53 19.54 -12.30 -12.80
N PHE A 54 20.86 -12.50 -12.78
CA PHE A 54 21.82 -11.40 -12.66
C PHE A 54 21.63 -10.38 -13.77
N MET A 55 21.31 -9.13 -13.41
CA MET A 55 21.02 -8.04 -14.36
C MET A 55 19.97 -8.37 -15.43
N GLY A 56 19.03 -9.29 -15.17
CA GLY A 56 18.01 -9.69 -16.16
C GLY A 56 18.53 -10.61 -17.27
N THR A 57 19.74 -11.16 -17.13
CA THR A 57 20.36 -12.05 -18.13
C THR A 57 19.89 -13.51 -18.05
N GLY A 58 19.08 -13.86 -17.04
CA GLY A 58 18.69 -15.23 -16.75
C GLY A 58 19.77 -16.08 -16.06
N TRP A 59 21.00 -15.58 -15.91
CA TRP A 59 22.05 -16.28 -15.17
C TRP A 59 21.71 -16.34 -13.67
N GLN A 60 21.72 -17.55 -13.08
CA GLN A 60 21.24 -17.83 -11.71
C GLN A 60 19.80 -17.36 -11.42
N ALA A 61 18.92 -17.35 -12.43
CA ALA A 61 17.51 -17.05 -12.22
C ALA A 61 16.84 -18.08 -11.30
N MET A 62 16.04 -17.59 -10.35
CA MET A 62 15.16 -18.44 -9.53
C MET A 62 13.81 -18.68 -10.24
N GLU A 63 13.00 -19.56 -9.65
CA GLU A 63 11.67 -19.86 -10.14
C GLU A 63 10.80 -18.60 -10.26
N LYS A 64 9.98 -18.56 -11.31
CA LYS A 64 9.06 -17.45 -11.55
C LYS A 64 7.86 -17.57 -10.63
N VAL A 65 7.37 -16.44 -10.15
CA VAL A 65 6.08 -16.37 -9.48
C VAL A 65 4.99 -16.56 -10.55
N GLU A 66 4.21 -17.63 -10.43
CA GLU A 66 3.20 -17.98 -11.45
C GLU A 66 1.91 -17.16 -11.34
N ASN A 67 1.61 -16.65 -10.14
CA ASN A 67 0.37 -15.95 -9.83
C ASN A 67 0.51 -14.41 -9.77
N VAL A 68 1.54 -13.81 -10.37
CA VAL A 68 1.77 -12.35 -10.32
C VAL A 68 0.57 -11.56 -10.85
N ASP A 69 -0.14 -12.07 -11.86
CA ASP A 69 -1.36 -11.44 -12.40
C ASP A 69 -2.47 -11.35 -11.34
N GLU A 70 -2.72 -12.44 -10.62
CA GLU A 70 -3.73 -12.52 -9.57
C GLU A 70 -3.37 -11.60 -8.41
N VAL A 71 -2.11 -11.66 -7.96
CA VAL A 71 -1.66 -10.86 -6.83
C VAL A 71 -1.66 -9.36 -7.17
N SER A 72 -1.22 -8.99 -8.39
CA SER A 72 -1.31 -7.61 -8.86
C SER A 72 -2.75 -7.11 -8.85
N LYS A 73 -3.71 -7.99 -9.20
CA LYS A 73 -5.14 -7.67 -9.13
C LYS A 73 -5.61 -7.40 -7.71
N HIS A 74 -5.22 -8.21 -6.73
CA HIS A 74 -5.56 -7.97 -5.34
C HIS A 74 -4.98 -6.64 -4.83
N CYS A 75 -3.75 -6.28 -5.20
CA CYS A 75 -3.18 -4.98 -4.84
C CYS A 75 -3.93 -3.80 -5.48
N MET A 76 -4.39 -3.94 -6.73
CA MET A 76 -5.21 -2.92 -7.41
C MET A 76 -6.57 -2.74 -6.71
N GLU A 77 -7.23 -3.83 -6.37
CA GLU A 77 -8.53 -3.81 -5.69
C GLU A 77 -8.41 -3.21 -4.27
N ALA A 78 -7.33 -3.53 -3.55
CA ALA A 78 -7.03 -2.92 -2.25
C ALA A 78 -6.82 -1.40 -2.37
N TYR A 79 -6.10 -0.94 -3.40
CA TYR A 79 -5.92 0.48 -3.69
C TYR A 79 -7.25 1.19 -3.96
N ASP A 80 -8.09 0.65 -4.84
CA ASP A 80 -9.39 1.24 -5.18
C ASP A 80 -10.34 1.25 -3.95
N SER A 81 -10.28 0.20 -3.12
CA SER A 81 -11.00 0.10 -1.85
C SER A 81 -10.56 1.17 -0.84
N LEU A 82 -9.26 1.39 -0.69
CA LEU A 82 -8.70 2.43 0.18
C LEU A 82 -9.15 3.83 -0.24
N LEU A 83 -9.12 4.12 -1.54
CA LEU A 83 -9.58 5.41 -2.06
C LEU A 83 -11.07 5.65 -1.83
N THR A 84 -11.87 4.60 -1.90
CA THR A 84 -13.33 4.67 -1.68
C THR A 84 -13.66 4.82 -0.19
N THR A 85 -12.96 4.08 0.67
CA THR A 85 -13.24 4.04 2.12
C THR A 85 -12.68 5.26 2.84
N HIS A 86 -11.52 5.76 2.41
CA HIS A 86 -10.79 6.84 3.08
C HIS A 86 -10.45 8.00 2.11
N PRO A 87 -11.47 8.66 1.52
CA PRO A 87 -11.25 9.68 0.49
C PRO A 87 -10.43 10.89 0.98
N ALA A 88 -10.51 11.22 2.28
CA ALA A 88 -9.72 12.29 2.89
C ALA A 88 -8.20 12.03 2.83
N PHE A 89 -7.78 10.77 2.79
CA PHE A 89 -6.38 10.36 2.78
C PHE A 89 -5.86 10.04 1.37
N LYS A 90 -6.65 10.32 0.33
CA LYS A 90 -6.31 10.05 -1.07
C LYS A 90 -4.87 10.44 -1.46
N PRO A 91 -4.35 11.66 -1.13
CA PRO A 91 -2.99 12.02 -1.52
C PRO A 91 -1.92 11.07 -0.96
N LYS A 92 -2.12 10.58 0.27
CA LYS A 92 -1.18 9.67 0.92
C LYS A 92 -1.31 8.25 0.38
N ILE A 93 -2.53 7.77 0.14
CA ILE A 93 -2.78 6.46 -0.50
C ILE A 93 -2.17 6.42 -1.91
N GLU A 94 -2.30 7.50 -2.69
CA GLU A 94 -1.67 7.62 -4.01
C GLU A 94 -0.14 7.64 -3.90
N GLN A 95 0.42 8.38 -2.94
CA GLN A 95 1.87 8.47 -2.72
C GLN A 95 2.50 7.13 -2.30
N THR A 96 1.79 6.31 -1.52
CA THR A 96 2.31 5.04 -0.99
C THR A 96 2.00 3.86 -1.93
N VAL A 97 0.73 3.48 -1.98
CA VAL A 97 0.23 2.30 -2.71
C VAL A 97 0.24 2.56 -4.21
N GLY A 98 -0.27 3.71 -4.64
CA GLY A 98 -0.32 4.06 -6.07
C GLY A 98 1.07 4.10 -6.71
N HIS A 99 2.04 4.72 -6.04
CA HIS A 99 3.44 4.69 -6.47
C HIS A 99 4.01 3.26 -6.46
N GLY A 100 3.64 2.44 -5.47
CA GLY A 100 4.03 1.03 -5.40
C GLY A 100 3.56 0.27 -6.65
N LEU A 101 2.28 0.40 -7.01
CA LEU A 101 1.72 -0.19 -8.22
C LEU A 101 2.44 0.28 -9.49
N ALA A 102 2.86 1.55 -9.55
CA ALA A 102 3.68 2.07 -10.65
C ALA A 102 5.05 1.38 -10.76
N ILE A 103 5.71 1.14 -9.63
CA ILE A 103 6.97 0.38 -9.59
C ILE A 103 6.73 -1.06 -10.04
N LEU A 104 5.70 -1.74 -9.51
CA LEU A 104 5.35 -3.11 -9.91
C LEU A 104 5.09 -3.19 -11.42
N ARG A 105 4.41 -2.18 -11.99
CA ARG A 105 4.12 -2.10 -13.42
C ARG A 105 5.35 -1.94 -14.31
N SER A 106 6.46 -1.45 -13.76
CA SER A 106 7.75 -1.44 -14.45
C SER A 106 8.29 -2.85 -14.66
N LYS A 107 7.96 -3.79 -13.76
CA LYS A 107 8.39 -5.20 -13.78
C LYS A 107 7.39 -6.11 -14.48
N HIS A 108 6.09 -5.91 -14.27
CA HIS A 108 5.01 -6.74 -14.82
C HIS A 108 3.90 -5.86 -15.40
N LYS A 109 3.47 -6.09 -16.65
CA LYS A 109 2.52 -5.18 -17.31
C LYS A 109 1.07 -5.48 -16.90
N PHE A 110 0.43 -4.53 -16.23
CA PHE A 110 -1.01 -4.55 -15.94
C PHE A 110 -1.62 -3.14 -16.08
N ARG A 111 -2.95 -3.05 -15.96
CA ARG A 111 -3.72 -1.80 -16.07
C ARG A 111 -4.58 -1.61 -14.82
N TRP A 112 -4.62 -0.39 -14.28
CA TRP A 112 -5.53 -0.01 -13.20
C TRP A 112 -6.10 1.40 -13.43
N SER A 113 -7.14 1.73 -12.67
CA SER A 113 -7.99 2.91 -12.78
C SER A 113 -7.23 4.24 -12.94
N THR A 114 -6.16 4.44 -12.16
CA THR A 114 -5.41 5.71 -12.08
C THR A 114 -3.99 5.61 -12.63
N MET A 115 -3.66 4.57 -13.40
CA MET A 115 -2.28 4.30 -13.85
C MET A 115 -1.61 5.47 -14.58
N HIS A 116 -2.41 6.31 -15.25
CA HIS A 116 -1.93 7.46 -16.00
C HIS A 116 -1.46 8.62 -15.12
N ARG A 117 -1.76 8.61 -13.81
CA ARG A 117 -1.29 9.62 -12.86
C ARG A 117 0.19 9.47 -12.51
N PHE A 118 0.77 8.30 -12.79
CA PHE A 118 2.13 7.93 -12.38
C PHE A 118 3.11 7.89 -13.57
N PHE A 119 2.80 8.60 -14.65
CA PHE A 119 3.66 8.71 -15.83
C PHE A 119 4.62 9.91 -15.70
N TYR A 120 5.62 9.83 -14.83
CA TYR A 120 6.82 10.68 -14.88
C TYR A 120 7.95 10.00 -14.13
#